data_AF-A0A2G6C2X3-F1
#
_entry.id   AF-A0A2G6C2X3-F1
#
_cell.length_a   1.000
_cell.length_b   1.000
_cell.length_c   1.000
_cell.angle_alpha   90.00
_cell.angle_beta   90.00
_cell.angle_gamma   90.00
#
_symmetry.space_group_name_H-M   'P 1'
#
loop_
_entity.id
_entity.type
_entity.pdbx_description
1 polymer ?
#
loop_
_entity_poly.entity_id
_entity_poly.type
_entity_poly.pdbx_seq_one_letter_code
_entity_poly.pdbx_strand_id
1 'polypeptide(L)'
;MQGRDISSAWEHSGGVITGVRRVLHWPIVWVAGFALFAGSFLLFTGAAGFTSSREVEDGNRTGAAAEIYDNNASGGRAVKFGAGNTDAVPTGLKGFTGGDSIGLRWRPVQTSGSVKYHVIRNGVKIAETNPATADAWGDEEPGVRFVDTAVTPGDTYVYNVASEVNGVLSPLSERITLTHPTNNTVPTLNVERNGITTAEPFLETGVEVLQVWYPKIVQMMTGGSYSAPMSLTMRVVPDTYGLCADNSALAWAQRSDSSFNVCEGFASTHPNDANVVLHESAHLVQKYNRSIRGDITPMTIEGIPDWAADSITGRINPPPRWPQNFTDGYDVSSLFLTWVQDTYNKPYIVRDINNAAHYGGAAGQEILRQQTGKTAGQLFTELAGYYSSSAALLTSDAGVCADLTNAQTAVGTVITTHSCHPQSSWLRDYQRVVLTTKASNPSNGGSIYFPEAHKCMGTKNNSKAIGTEVVLVNCNDSQSTSRWRQQGAAVKNIGSGYCLQTNGAMTHDGNPLKIGTCQGISSEPTRRWTLPPN
;
A
#
# COMPACT_ATOMS: atom_id res chain seq x y z
N MET A 1 -19.94 -36.26 28.29
CA MET A 1 -19.38 -37.59 28.64
C MET A 1 -19.38 -38.40 27.35
N GLN A 2 -18.31 -38.91 26.74
CA GLN A 2 -16.84 -38.92 26.86
C GLN A 2 -16.37 -38.70 25.40
N GLY A 3 -15.35 -37.91 25.07
CA GLY A 3 -13.96 -38.15 25.43
C GLY A 3 -13.32 -39.13 24.44
N ARG A 4 -12.54 -38.62 23.48
CA ARG A 4 -11.41 -39.36 22.90
C ARG A 4 -10.42 -38.41 22.21
N ASP A 5 -9.35 -38.16 22.93
CA ASP A 5 -8.03 -37.76 22.48
C ASP A 5 -7.50 -38.70 21.40
N ILE A 6 -6.72 -38.14 20.47
CA ILE A 6 -5.56 -38.84 19.90
C ILE A 6 -4.44 -37.80 19.71
N SER A 7 -3.40 -37.94 20.53
CA SER A 7 -2.09 -37.31 20.42
C SER A 7 -1.12 -38.22 19.63
N SER A 8 -0.22 -37.62 18.83
CA SER A 8 1.08 -38.18 18.43
C SER A 8 1.94 -37.03 17.87
N ALA A 9 2.87 -36.47 18.65
CA ALA A 9 4.23 -36.94 18.91
C ALA A 9 5.23 -36.56 17.81
N TRP A 10 6.09 -35.58 18.09
CA TRP A 10 7.47 -35.49 17.60
C TRP A 10 8.35 -34.91 18.72
N GLU A 11 9.22 -35.75 19.29
CA GLU A 11 10.20 -35.41 20.30
C GLU A 11 11.59 -35.15 19.69
N HIS A 12 12.21 -34.10 20.25
CA HIS A 12 13.64 -33.89 20.55
C HIS A 12 14.73 -33.89 19.46
N SER A 13 15.42 -32.75 19.38
CA SER A 13 16.82 -32.67 19.84
C SER A 13 17.18 -31.23 20.22
N GLY A 14 17.69 -31.07 21.45
CA GLY A 14 18.17 -29.81 21.99
C GLY A 14 19.55 -29.43 21.44
N GLY A 15 19.79 -28.13 21.34
CA GLY A 15 21.07 -27.53 21.02
C GLY A 15 21.11 -26.10 21.55
N VAL A 16 21.62 -25.95 22.77
CA VAL A 16 21.95 -24.67 23.38
C VAL A 16 23.12 -24.05 22.61
N ILE A 17 22.94 -22.83 22.08
CA ILE A 17 24.08 -21.95 21.76
C ILE A 17 23.83 -20.57 22.38
N THR A 18 24.73 -20.28 23.30
CA THR A 18 24.99 -19.03 24.03
C THR A 18 25.22 -17.83 23.11
N GLY A 19 24.81 -16.67 23.61
CA GLY A 19 24.84 -15.40 22.89
C GLY A 19 26.21 -14.89 22.46
N VAL A 20 26.18 -13.96 21.51
CA VAL A 20 27.25 -13.02 21.23
C VAL A 20 26.62 -11.66 20.95
N ARG A 21 26.81 -10.72 21.87
CA ARG A 21 26.65 -9.28 21.61
C ARG A 21 27.67 -8.88 20.54
N ARG A 22 27.23 -8.26 19.45
CA ARG A 22 28.12 -7.48 18.58
C ARG A 22 27.83 -5.99 18.74
N VAL A 23 28.81 -5.34 19.35
CA VAL A 23 29.03 -3.89 19.34
C VAL A 23 29.48 -3.52 17.92
N LEU A 24 28.74 -2.65 17.24
CA LEU A 24 29.17 -2.02 15.99
C LEU A 24 29.95 -0.75 16.32
N HIS A 25 31.27 -0.80 16.13
CA HIS A 25 32.12 0.38 16.02
C HIS A 25 31.96 1.00 14.63
N TRP A 26 31.77 2.32 14.60
CA TRP A 26 31.98 3.17 13.43
C TRP A 26 33.48 3.27 13.12
N PRO A 27 33.84 3.56 11.85
CA PRO A 27 34.63 4.78 11.69
C PRO A 27 34.18 5.67 10.52
N ILE A 28 34.15 6.95 10.87
CA ILE A 28 34.28 8.13 10.02
C ILE A 28 35.72 8.18 9.47
N VAL A 29 35.92 8.36 8.15
CA VAL A 29 37.04 9.14 7.59
C VAL A 29 36.62 9.84 6.30
N TRP A 30 37.08 11.09 6.18
CA TRP A 30 36.81 12.15 5.22
C TRP A 30 37.44 12.02 3.82
N VAL A 31 36.70 12.56 2.84
CA VAL A 31 37.03 13.49 1.72
C VAL A 31 38.49 13.61 1.24
N ALA A 32 38.70 13.44 -0.09
CA ALA A 32 39.17 14.49 -1.02
C ALA A 32 39.43 13.92 -2.44
N GLY A 33 39.04 14.67 -3.48
CA GLY A 33 39.38 14.35 -4.86
C GLY A 33 38.75 15.27 -5.90
N PHE A 34 39.38 16.43 -6.12
CA PHE A 34 39.16 17.37 -7.23
C PHE A 34 39.42 16.73 -8.60
N ALA A 35 38.62 17.07 -9.62
CA ALA A 35 39.11 17.25 -11.00
C ALA A 35 38.14 18.09 -11.85
N LEU A 36 38.72 19.10 -12.51
CA LEU A 36 38.15 20.03 -13.48
C LEU A 36 37.78 19.36 -14.80
N PHE A 37 36.76 19.87 -15.50
CA PHE A 37 36.79 20.05 -16.96
C PHE A 37 35.93 21.25 -17.39
N ALA A 38 36.49 22.05 -18.30
CA ALA A 38 35.97 23.31 -18.77
C ALA A 38 35.30 23.19 -20.15
N GLY A 39 34.37 24.11 -20.43
CA GLY A 39 34.22 24.78 -21.72
C GLY A 39 33.20 24.22 -22.71
N SER A 40 32.12 24.97 -22.97
CA SER A 40 32.05 25.79 -24.20
C SER A 40 30.78 26.64 -24.26
N PHE A 41 31.00 27.87 -24.69
CA PHE A 41 30.07 28.99 -24.90
C PHE A 41 29.51 28.91 -26.33
N LEU A 42 28.22 29.20 -26.56
CA LEU A 42 27.71 29.59 -27.87
C LEU A 42 26.58 30.60 -27.72
N LEU A 43 26.86 31.81 -28.19
CA LEU A 43 25.95 32.95 -28.36
C LEU A 43 25.07 32.73 -29.60
N PHE A 44 23.80 33.13 -29.52
CA PHE A 44 23.06 33.62 -30.68
C PHE A 44 22.27 34.88 -30.30
N THR A 45 22.62 35.97 -30.97
CA THR A 45 21.88 37.23 -31.06
C THR A 45 20.85 37.16 -32.17
N GLY A 46 19.68 37.80 -32.00
CA GLY A 46 18.76 38.05 -33.11
C GLY A 46 17.44 38.65 -32.65
N ALA A 47 17.32 39.97 -32.70
CA ALA A 47 16.12 40.75 -32.45
C ALA A 47 15.43 41.17 -33.75
N ALA A 48 14.10 41.10 -33.79
CA ALA A 48 13.14 41.93 -34.55
C ALA A 48 11.74 41.45 -34.09
N GLY A 49 10.78 42.24 -33.63
CA GLY A 49 10.47 43.64 -33.88
C GLY A 49 9.26 43.74 -34.81
N PHE A 50 8.03 43.63 -34.29
CA PHE A 50 6.82 44.20 -34.92
C PHE A 50 5.74 44.49 -33.87
N THR A 51 5.09 45.62 -34.05
CA THR A 51 4.21 46.35 -33.12
C THR A 51 2.73 46.27 -33.49
N SER A 52 1.89 46.52 -32.47
CA SER A 52 0.47 46.88 -32.49
C SER A 52 -0.52 45.72 -32.78
N SER A 53 -1.68 45.62 -32.13
CA SER A 53 -2.53 46.66 -31.55
C SER A 53 -3.31 46.19 -30.32
N ARG A 54 -3.53 47.17 -29.44
CA ARG A 54 -4.53 47.29 -28.37
C ARG A 54 -5.83 46.50 -28.63
N GLU A 55 -6.16 45.60 -27.70
CA GLU A 55 -7.51 45.40 -27.19
C GLU A 55 -7.37 45.19 -25.68
N VAL A 56 -8.09 46.02 -24.93
CA VAL A 56 -8.12 46.05 -23.46
C VAL A 56 -9.30 45.18 -23.06
N GLU A 57 -9.03 44.00 -22.51
CA GLU A 57 -9.97 43.32 -21.61
C GLU A 57 -9.21 42.92 -20.36
N ASP A 58 -9.72 43.41 -19.23
CA ASP A 58 -9.11 43.41 -17.91
C ASP A 58 -8.83 41.99 -17.39
N GLY A 59 -7.58 41.58 -17.52
CA GLY A 59 -7.03 40.38 -16.89
C GLY A 59 -5.88 40.75 -15.96
N ASN A 60 -6.14 40.66 -14.65
CA ASN A 60 -5.17 40.49 -13.56
C ASN A 60 -4.62 41.75 -12.86
N ARG A 61 -5.16 42.02 -11.65
CA ARG A 61 -4.55 42.56 -10.41
C ARG A 61 -5.73 42.81 -9.46
N THR A 62 -5.89 42.16 -8.32
CA THR A 62 -4.97 42.05 -7.19
C THR A 62 -5.33 40.84 -6.33
N GLY A 63 -4.33 40.16 -5.75
CA GLY A 63 -4.55 39.33 -4.57
C GLY A 63 -5.16 40.18 -3.46
N ALA A 64 -6.47 40.07 -3.27
CA ALA A 64 -7.13 40.58 -2.09
C ALA A 64 -6.72 39.64 -0.95
N ALA A 65 -6.07 40.19 0.08
CA ALA A 65 -5.91 39.49 1.34
C ALA A 65 -7.30 39.09 1.83
N ALA A 66 -7.59 37.79 1.91
CA ALA A 66 -8.81 37.32 2.55
C ALA A 66 -8.70 37.69 4.04
N GLU A 67 -9.53 38.62 4.53
CA GLU A 67 -9.56 38.90 5.97
C GLU A 67 -10.33 37.78 6.67
N ILE A 68 -9.67 37.12 7.65
CA ILE A 68 -10.28 36.06 8.47
C ILE A 68 -10.38 36.58 9.89
N TYR A 69 -11.52 36.35 10.51
CA TYR A 69 -11.77 36.78 11.88
C TYR A 69 -11.32 35.69 12.86
N ASP A 70 -10.52 36.07 13.87
CA ASP A 70 -10.21 35.21 15.01
C ASP A 70 -11.16 35.56 16.17
N ASN A 71 -12.10 34.65 16.45
CA ASN A 71 -13.09 34.83 17.50
C ASN A 71 -12.57 34.47 18.90
N ASN A 72 -11.38 33.87 19.02
CA ASN A 72 -10.77 33.49 20.29
C ASN A 72 -9.76 34.52 20.81
N ALA A 73 -9.33 35.47 19.98
CA ALA A 73 -8.58 36.63 20.44
C ALA A 73 -9.52 37.60 21.18
N SER A 74 -9.20 37.95 22.43
CA SER A 74 -9.87 38.98 23.21
C SER A 74 -9.82 40.33 22.46
N GLY A 75 -10.82 40.57 21.60
CA GLY A 75 -10.90 41.77 20.76
C GLY A 75 -11.17 41.54 19.26
N GLY A 76 -11.46 40.32 18.78
CA GLY A 76 -11.93 40.08 17.41
C GLY A 76 -11.01 40.70 16.35
N ARG A 77 -9.73 40.30 16.35
CA ARG A 77 -8.73 40.89 15.45
C ARG A 77 -8.77 40.17 14.10
N ALA A 78 -8.86 40.93 13.01
CA ALA A 78 -8.71 40.38 11.66
C ALA A 78 -7.27 39.85 11.49
N VAL A 79 -7.16 38.56 11.16
CA VAL A 79 -5.91 37.92 10.78
C VAL A 79 -5.63 38.30 9.34
N LYS A 80 -4.58 39.09 9.12
CA LYS A 80 -4.12 39.45 7.77
C LYS A 80 -3.14 38.38 7.28
N PHE A 81 -3.52 37.66 6.24
CA PHE A 81 -2.60 36.79 5.52
C PHE A 81 -1.66 37.68 4.72
N GLY A 82 -0.37 37.55 4.98
CA GLY A 82 0.64 38.29 4.23
C GLY A 82 0.76 37.77 2.80
N ALA A 83 1.42 38.53 1.93
CA ALA A 83 2.09 37.99 0.75
C ALA A 83 3.33 37.15 1.16
N GLY A 84 3.20 36.38 2.25
CA GLY A 84 4.26 35.64 2.91
C GLY A 84 4.79 34.50 2.06
N ASN A 85 5.94 33.97 2.46
CA ASN A 85 6.69 32.92 1.78
C ASN A 85 5.76 31.87 1.15
N THR A 86 5.66 31.86 -0.18
CA THR A 86 4.80 30.92 -0.93
C THR A 86 5.22 29.48 -0.71
N ASP A 87 6.48 29.26 -0.33
CA ASP A 87 7.03 27.94 -0.02
C ASP A 87 6.55 27.41 1.33
N ALA A 88 5.80 28.21 2.09
CA ALA A 88 5.21 27.83 3.37
C ALA A 88 3.69 27.55 3.29
N VAL A 89 3.07 27.53 2.11
CA VAL A 89 1.63 27.21 2.01
C VAL A 89 1.40 25.72 2.27
N PRO A 90 0.54 25.32 3.22
CA PRO A 90 0.19 23.91 3.42
C PRO A 90 -0.43 23.31 2.16
N THR A 91 -0.05 22.07 1.83
CA THR A 91 -0.54 21.36 0.65
C THR A 91 -1.18 20.02 1.00
N GLY A 92 -1.94 19.45 0.07
CA GLY A 92 -2.54 18.12 0.24
C GLY A 92 -3.58 18.05 1.36
N LEU A 93 -4.34 19.14 1.57
CA LEU A 93 -5.47 19.18 2.51
C LEU A 93 -6.52 18.16 2.08
N LYS A 94 -6.74 17.14 2.92
CA LYS A 94 -7.77 16.11 2.78
C LYS A 94 -8.75 16.21 3.95
N GLY A 95 -10.00 15.88 3.65
CA GLY A 95 -11.11 15.90 4.60
C GLY A 95 -11.76 14.54 4.74
N PHE A 96 -12.17 14.20 5.94
CA PHE A 96 -12.71 12.91 6.32
C PHE A 96 -14.00 13.09 7.10
N THR A 97 -15.09 12.55 6.58
CA THR A 97 -16.42 12.62 7.18
C THR A 97 -16.82 11.27 7.75
N GLY A 98 -17.61 11.26 8.83
CA GLY A 98 -18.09 10.05 9.48
C GLY A 98 -18.09 10.22 11.00
N GLY A 99 -19.10 9.67 11.65
CA GLY A 99 -19.30 9.87 13.09
C GLY A 99 -19.79 11.29 13.37
N ASP A 100 -19.47 11.80 14.56
CA ASP A 100 -19.91 13.09 15.09
C ASP A 100 -18.94 14.26 14.82
N SER A 101 -17.94 14.04 13.97
CA SER A 101 -16.86 14.99 13.72
C SER A 101 -16.33 14.94 12.29
N ILE A 102 -15.65 16.01 11.88
CA ILE A 102 -14.89 16.07 10.63
C ILE A 102 -13.39 15.99 10.93
N GLY A 103 -12.70 15.05 10.30
CA GLY A 103 -11.24 14.93 10.35
C GLY A 103 -10.61 15.70 9.20
N LEU A 104 -9.51 16.40 9.46
CA LEU A 104 -8.69 17.07 8.46
C LEU A 104 -7.25 16.58 8.55
N ARG A 105 -6.58 16.51 7.39
CA ARG A 105 -5.15 16.19 7.30
C ARG A 105 -4.48 16.99 6.19
N TRP A 106 -3.26 17.45 6.40
CA TRP A 106 -2.44 18.09 5.35
C TRP A 106 -0.96 17.72 5.50
N ARG A 107 -0.17 17.98 4.45
CA ARG A 107 1.28 17.79 4.48
C ARG A 107 1.94 18.90 5.30
N PRO A 108 2.89 18.57 6.20
CA PRO A 108 3.65 19.58 6.90
C PRO A 108 4.49 20.41 5.94
N VAL A 109 4.73 21.67 6.31
CA VAL A 109 5.64 22.57 5.60
C VAL A 109 7.08 22.24 6.02
N GLN A 110 7.93 21.96 5.04
CA GLN A 110 9.35 21.67 5.25
C GLN A 110 10.15 22.97 5.40
N THR A 111 10.31 23.44 6.63
CA THR A 111 11.04 24.68 6.93
C THR A 111 11.83 24.60 8.23
N SER A 112 12.97 25.30 8.29
CA SER A 112 13.68 25.52 9.54
C SER A 112 12.99 26.63 10.35
N GLY A 113 12.34 26.29 11.46
CA GLY A 113 11.71 27.26 12.35
C GLY A 113 10.57 26.68 13.17
N SER A 114 10.00 27.50 14.07
CA SER A 114 8.75 27.13 14.73
C SER A 114 7.61 27.32 13.73
N VAL A 115 6.87 26.23 13.48
CA VAL A 115 5.71 26.21 12.61
C VAL A 115 4.47 26.00 13.45
N LYS A 116 3.40 26.71 13.11
CA LYS A 116 2.04 26.48 13.58
C LYS A 116 1.10 26.43 12.39
N TYR A 117 -0.07 25.84 12.55
CA TYR A 117 -1.10 25.81 11.53
C TYR A 117 -2.38 26.41 12.06
N HIS A 118 -2.97 27.29 11.28
CA HIS A 118 -4.28 27.86 11.53
C HIS A 118 -5.28 27.06 10.72
N VAL A 119 -6.31 26.52 11.37
CA VAL A 119 -7.42 25.81 10.71
C VAL A 119 -8.57 26.79 10.54
N ILE A 120 -9.02 26.93 9.31
CA ILE A 120 -10.03 27.90 8.92
C ILE A 120 -11.26 27.15 8.44
N ARG A 121 -12.42 27.51 8.98
CA ARG A 121 -13.73 27.00 8.56
C ARG A 121 -14.63 28.16 8.19
N ASN A 122 -15.20 28.13 6.99
CA ASN A 122 -16.08 29.18 6.45
C ASN A 122 -15.48 30.59 6.56
N GLY A 123 -14.17 30.71 6.35
CA GLY A 123 -13.45 31.99 6.45
C GLY A 123 -13.18 32.48 7.87
N VAL A 124 -13.33 31.63 8.90
CA VAL A 124 -13.06 31.96 10.31
C VAL A 124 -12.02 30.99 10.88
N LYS A 125 -11.04 31.48 11.63
CA LYS A 125 -10.08 30.61 12.34
C LYS A 125 -10.82 29.89 13.47
N ILE A 126 -10.79 28.57 13.47
CA ILE A 126 -11.44 27.73 14.50
C ILE A 126 -10.43 27.04 15.41
N ALA A 127 -9.20 26.84 14.96
CA ALA A 127 -8.16 26.20 15.76
C ALA A 127 -6.74 26.61 15.33
N GLU A 128 -5.80 26.30 16.21
CA GLU A 128 -4.37 26.36 15.96
C GLU A 128 -3.77 25.00 16.33
N THR A 129 -2.93 24.42 15.46
CA THR A 129 -2.26 23.15 15.70
C THR A 129 -0.75 23.28 15.49
N ASN A 130 0.02 22.45 16.18
CA ASN A 130 1.45 22.31 15.94
C ASN A 130 1.68 21.21 14.89
N PRO A 131 2.84 21.19 14.21
CA PRO A 131 3.28 20.03 13.43
C PRO A 131 3.15 18.75 14.25
N ALA A 132 2.73 17.67 13.62
CA ALA A 132 2.76 16.37 14.24
C ALA A 132 4.23 16.05 14.59
N THR A 133 4.48 15.65 15.83
CA THR A 133 5.76 15.03 16.19
C THR A 133 5.82 13.68 15.45
N ALA A 134 6.97 13.34 14.87
CA ALA A 134 7.22 12.02 14.30
C ALA A 134 6.69 10.94 15.26
N ASP A 135 5.87 10.02 14.75
CA ASP A 135 5.42 8.89 15.55
C ASP A 135 6.60 7.93 15.82
N ALA A 136 6.37 6.97 16.71
CA ALA A 136 7.41 6.07 17.24
C ALA A 136 8.07 5.18 16.16
N TRP A 137 7.59 5.20 14.92
CA TRP A 137 8.13 4.43 13.79
C TRP A 137 9.23 5.15 13.02
N GLY A 138 9.47 6.42 13.33
CA GLY A 138 10.39 7.22 12.53
C GLY A 138 9.88 7.42 11.11
N ASP A 139 8.57 7.34 10.88
CA ASP A 139 7.96 7.72 9.61
C ASP A 139 8.27 9.20 9.40
N GLU A 140 9.03 9.48 8.34
CA GLU A 140 9.77 10.74 8.21
C GLU A 140 8.86 11.99 8.16
N GLU A 141 7.55 11.85 7.91
CA GLU A 141 6.60 12.97 7.96
C GLU A 141 5.15 12.53 8.29
N PRO A 142 4.72 12.46 9.56
CA PRO A 142 3.30 12.31 9.85
C PRO A 142 2.54 13.54 9.33
N GLY A 143 1.41 13.30 8.65
CA GLY A 143 0.52 14.37 8.26
C GLY A 143 0.05 15.14 9.49
N VAL A 144 -0.09 16.45 9.39
CA VAL A 144 -0.70 17.23 10.48
C VAL A 144 -2.20 17.00 10.43
N ARG A 145 -2.80 16.72 11.59
CA ARG A 145 -4.21 16.34 11.72
C ARG A 145 -4.96 17.31 12.62
N PHE A 146 -6.25 17.48 12.33
CA PHE A 146 -7.19 18.19 13.19
C PHE A 146 -8.55 17.52 13.15
N VAL A 147 -9.28 17.53 14.27
CA VAL A 147 -10.63 17.00 14.38
C VAL A 147 -11.56 18.13 14.79
N ASP A 148 -12.49 18.46 13.90
CA ASP A 148 -13.53 19.44 14.15
C ASP A 148 -14.76 18.73 14.74
N THR A 149 -14.95 18.91 16.05
CA THR A 149 -16.10 18.38 16.79
C THR A 149 -17.26 19.38 16.86
N ALA A 150 -17.05 20.63 16.42
CA ALA A 150 -18.06 21.69 16.48
C ALA A 150 -18.89 21.73 15.19
N VAL A 151 -19.33 20.56 14.71
CA VAL A 151 -20.04 20.36 13.44
C VAL A 151 -21.46 19.83 13.69
N THR A 152 -22.39 20.17 12.80
CA THR A 152 -23.79 19.76 12.88
C THR A 152 -24.12 18.78 11.76
N PRO A 153 -24.80 17.65 12.02
CA PRO A 153 -25.18 16.69 10.99
C PRO A 153 -25.99 17.32 9.85
N GLY A 154 -25.59 17.07 8.61
CA GLY A 154 -26.22 17.62 7.40
C GLY A 154 -25.64 18.96 6.92
N ASP A 155 -24.93 19.70 7.77
CA ASP A 155 -24.33 20.97 7.39
C ASP A 155 -23.11 20.79 6.48
N THR A 156 -22.88 21.79 5.63
CA THR A 156 -21.72 21.85 4.74
C THR A 156 -20.75 22.94 5.18
N TYR A 157 -19.47 22.58 5.20
CA TYR A 157 -18.38 23.42 5.67
C TYR A 157 -17.30 23.54 4.60
N VAL A 158 -16.69 24.71 4.51
CA VAL A 158 -15.51 24.98 3.67
C VAL A 158 -14.29 25.10 4.57
N TYR A 159 -13.25 24.33 4.30
CA TYR A 159 -12.01 24.33 5.07
C TYR A 159 -10.82 24.80 4.25
N ASN A 160 -9.93 25.51 4.93
CA ASN A 160 -8.59 25.88 4.48
C ASN A 160 -7.61 25.78 5.66
N VAL A 161 -6.32 25.72 5.36
CA VAL A 161 -5.26 25.77 6.37
C VAL A 161 -4.21 26.80 5.94
N ALA A 162 -3.66 27.56 6.88
CA ALA A 162 -2.46 28.37 6.67
C ALA A 162 -1.39 27.95 7.66
N SER A 163 -0.12 28.04 7.27
CA SER A 163 0.98 27.89 8.22
C SER A 163 1.41 29.26 8.74
N GLU A 164 1.92 29.31 9.95
CA GLU A 164 2.64 30.45 10.51
C GLU A 164 4.06 30.00 10.83
N VAL A 165 5.04 30.59 10.15
CA VAL A 165 6.45 30.28 10.31
C VAL A 165 7.13 31.49 10.91
N ASN A 166 7.67 31.34 12.13
CA ASN A 166 8.34 32.43 12.86
C ASN A 166 7.50 33.73 12.95
N GLY A 167 6.19 33.59 13.17
CA GLY A 167 5.26 34.73 13.28
C GLY A 167 4.70 35.26 11.95
N VAL A 168 5.09 34.68 10.81
CA VAL A 168 4.64 35.10 9.48
C VAL A 168 3.67 34.08 8.91
N LEU A 169 2.44 34.51 8.65
CA LEU A 169 1.37 33.69 8.11
C LEU A 169 1.50 33.51 6.59
N SER A 170 1.39 32.27 6.11
CA SER A 170 1.32 31.92 4.70
C SER A 170 -0.03 32.33 4.09
N PRO A 171 -0.17 32.38 2.75
CA PRO A 171 -1.48 32.25 2.10
C PRO A 171 -2.23 30.97 2.54
N LEU A 172 -3.55 30.96 2.32
CA LEU A 172 -4.39 29.78 2.55
C LEU A 172 -4.05 28.64 1.57
N SER A 173 -4.14 27.40 2.04
CA SER A 173 -4.12 26.20 1.22
C SER A 173 -5.26 26.18 0.20
N GLU A 174 -5.25 25.21 -0.71
CA GLU A 174 -6.43 24.85 -1.47
C GLU A 174 -7.63 24.59 -0.54
N ARG A 175 -8.83 25.02 -0.97
CA ARG A 175 -10.06 24.85 -0.20
C ARG A 175 -10.65 23.48 -0.44
N ILE A 176 -11.23 22.89 0.60
CA ILE A 176 -12.08 21.70 0.47
C ILE A 176 -13.48 21.99 1.01
N THR A 177 -14.49 21.33 0.46
CA THR A 177 -15.88 21.44 0.90
C THR A 177 -16.39 20.07 1.31
N LEU A 178 -16.91 19.99 2.53
CA LEU A 178 -17.36 18.74 3.14
C LEU A 178 -18.74 18.91 3.74
N THR A 179 -19.61 17.94 3.51
CA THR A 179 -20.91 17.83 4.19
C THR A 179 -20.80 16.82 5.33
N HIS A 180 -21.08 17.25 6.56
CA HIS A 180 -21.10 16.35 7.70
C HIS A 180 -22.30 15.39 7.55
N PRO A 181 -22.11 14.06 7.62
CA PRO A 181 -23.19 13.11 7.37
C PRO A 181 -24.31 13.27 8.40
N THR A 182 -25.54 13.05 7.96
CA THR A 182 -26.71 13.03 8.85
C THR A 182 -26.67 11.84 9.80
N ASN A 183 -26.11 10.71 9.36
CA ASN A 183 -25.75 9.61 10.24
C ASN A 183 -24.39 9.90 10.88
N ASN A 184 -24.41 10.24 12.16
CA ASN A 184 -23.24 10.59 12.96
C ASN A 184 -22.90 9.53 14.03
N THR A 185 -23.25 8.27 13.79
CA THR A 185 -23.03 7.19 14.76
C THR A 185 -21.54 6.99 15.04
N VAL A 186 -21.17 6.95 16.32
CA VAL A 186 -19.83 6.59 16.83
C VAL A 186 -19.85 5.12 17.26
N PRO A 187 -18.77 4.34 17.03
CA PRO A 187 -18.77 2.93 17.38
C PRO A 187 -18.78 2.72 18.89
N THR A 188 -19.47 1.67 19.33
CA THR A 188 -19.29 1.09 20.66
C THR A 188 -17.99 0.29 20.67
N LEU A 189 -17.09 0.56 21.62
CA LEU A 189 -15.82 -0.14 21.73
C LEU A 189 -15.76 -0.97 23.01
N ASN A 190 -15.37 -2.24 22.85
CA ASN A 190 -15.00 -3.13 23.95
C ASN A 190 -13.49 -3.34 23.95
N VAL A 191 -12.90 -3.45 25.13
CA VAL A 191 -11.47 -3.68 25.29
C VAL A 191 -11.25 -4.95 26.10
N GLU A 192 -10.59 -5.94 25.51
CA GLU A 192 -10.19 -7.18 26.18
C GLU A 192 -8.69 -7.16 26.48
N ARG A 193 -8.35 -7.12 27.77
CA ARG A 193 -6.96 -6.98 28.25
C ARG A 193 -6.22 -8.30 28.39
N ASN A 194 -6.96 -9.41 28.56
CA ASN A 194 -6.38 -10.74 28.85
C ASN A 194 -5.34 -10.77 29.99
N GLY A 195 -5.50 -9.89 30.99
CA GLY A 195 -4.58 -9.78 32.13
C GLY A 195 -3.28 -9.01 31.85
N ILE A 196 -3.12 -8.45 30.65
CA ILE A 196 -1.91 -7.75 30.20
C ILE A 196 -2.04 -6.26 30.51
N THR A 197 -1.42 -5.81 31.60
CA THR A 197 -1.52 -4.43 32.07
C THR A 197 -0.48 -3.49 31.45
N THR A 198 0.61 -4.03 30.91
CA THR A 198 1.67 -3.25 30.26
C THR A 198 1.21 -2.57 28.96
N ALA A 199 0.13 -3.06 28.38
CA ALA A 199 -0.47 -2.53 27.15
C ALA A 199 -1.61 -1.52 27.39
N GLU A 200 -1.90 -1.13 28.63
CA GLU A 200 -3.01 -0.18 28.91
C GLU A 200 -2.88 1.14 28.13
N PRO A 201 -1.69 1.79 28.04
CA PRO A 201 -1.57 3.04 27.29
C PRO A 201 -1.87 2.87 25.78
N PHE A 202 -1.55 1.70 25.21
CA PHE A 202 -1.90 1.36 23.84
C PHE A 202 -3.41 1.22 23.67
N LEU A 203 -4.07 0.54 24.60
CA LEU A 203 -5.51 0.32 24.58
C LEU A 203 -6.29 1.64 24.72
N GLU A 204 -5.85 2.54 25.61
CA GLU A 204 -6.43 3.88 25.77
C GLU A 204 -6.31 4.68 24.46
N THR A 205 -5.10 4.74 23.90
CA THR A 205 -4.87 5.42 22.61
C THR A 205 -5.72 4.81 21.49
N GLY A 206 -5.78 3.49 21.40
CA GLY A 206 -6.57 2.81 20.37
C GLY A 206 -8.07 3.08 20.49
N VAL A 207 -8.62 3.21 21.71
CA VAL A 207 -10.02 3.61 21.93
C VAL A 207 -10.28 5.01 21.39
N GLU A 208 -9.43 5.98 21.71
CA GLU A 208 -9.55 7.36 21.23
C GLU A 208 -9.48 7.42 19.70
N VAL A 209 -8.51 6.70 19.12
CA VAL A 209 -8.33 6.61 17.66
C VAL A 209 -9.57 6.02 16.99
N LEU A 210 -10.09 4.90 17.49
CA LEU A 210 -11.23 4.22 16.87
C LEU A 210 -12.53 5.01 17.00
N GLN A 211 -12.79 5.67 18.13
CA GLN A 211 -14.00 6.50 18.28
C GLN A 211 -14.06 7.61 17.24
N VAL A 212 -12.92 8.25 16.95
CA VAL A 212 -12.84 9.36 16.01
C VAL A 212 -12.78 8.88 14.56
N TRP A 213 -11.92 7.90 14.28
CA TRP A 213 -11.50 7.60 12.91
C TRP A 213 -12.17 6.40 12.28
N TYR A 214 -12.66 5.44 13.06
CA TYR A 214 -13.33 4.27 12.48
C TYR A 214 -14.58 4.65 11.65
N PRO A 215 -15.49 5.55 12.10
CA PRO A 215 -16.60 5.99 11.25
C PRO A 215 -16.15 6.61 9.92
N LYS A 216 -14.99 7.26 9.90
CA LYS A 216 -14.40 7.87 8.70
C LYS A 216 -13.84 6.79 7.78
N ILE A 217 -13.17 5.77 8.31
CA ILE A 217 -12.77 4.57 7.57
C ILE A 217 -14.00 3.92 6.93
N VAL A 218 -15.08 3.71 7.69
CA VAL A 218 -16.33 3.14 7.16
C VAL A 218 -16.83 3.97 5.98
N GLN A 219 -16.93 5.30 6.13
CA GLN A 219 -17.40 6.18 5.08
C GLN A 219 -16.50 6.16 3.83
N MET A 220 -15.18 6.07 4.01
CA MET A 220 -14.20 6.05 2.91
C MET A 220 -14.23 4.73 2.14
N MET A 221 -14.41 3.62 2.84
CA MET A 221 -14.30 2.27 2.27
C MET A 221 -15.63 1.69 1.81
N THR A 222 -16.75 2.18 2.36
CA THR A 222 -18.08 1.61 2.08
C THR A 222 -18.93 2.56 1.23
N GLY A 223 -19.70 1.96 0.32
CA GLY A 223 -20.82 2.62 -0.36
C GLY A 223 -21.96 1.63 -0.56
N GLY A 224 -23.17 2.12 -0.83
CA GLY A 224 -24.32 1.26 -1.13
C GLY A 224 -24.88 0.52 0.09
N SER A 225 -25.13 -0.79 -0.04
CA SER A 225 -25.89 -1.62 0.91
C SER A 225 -25.07 -2.31 2.00
N TYR A 226 -23.73 -2.24 1.98
CA TYR A 226 -22.91 -2.85 3.02
C TYR A 226 -22.91 -1.98 4.29
N SER A 227 -23.18 -2.61 5.43
CA SER A 227 -23.13 -1.96 6.74
C SER A 227 -21.97 -2.55 7.55
N ALA A 228 -20.97 -1.72 7.81
CA ALA A 228 -19.83 -2.10 8.65
C ALA A 228 -20.27 -2.26 10.12
N PRO A 229 -19.60 -3.11 10.92
CA PRO A 229 -19.93 -3.25 12.32
C PRO A 229 -19.66 -1.95 13.09
N MET A 230 -20.63 -1.49 13.88
CA MET A 230 -20.48 -0.33 14.78
C MET A 230 -20.29 -0.72 16.26
N SER A 231 -20.09 -2.02 16.51
CA SER A 231 -19.63 -2.54 17.79
C SER A 231 -18.36 -3.33 17.54
N LEU A 232 -17.25 -2.89 18.14
CA LEU A 232 -15.92 -3.45 17.91
C LEU A 232 -15.30 -3.91 19.23
N THR A 233 -14.40 -4.89 19.15
CA THR A 233 -13.56 -5.30 20.28
C THR A 233 -12.09 -5.21 19.91
N MET A 234 -11.32 -4.40 20.63
CA MET A 234 -9.87 -4.42 20.56
C MET A 234 -9.34 -5.35 21.65
N ARG A 235 -8.49 -6.32 21.29
CA ARG A 235 -7.90 -7.26 22.25
C ARG A 235 -6.39 -7.19 22.23
N VAL A 236 -5.77 -7.17 23.39
CA VAL A 236 -4.33 -7.50 23.50
C VAL A 236 -4.21 -8.94 23.94
N VAL A 237 -3.35 -9.71 23.26
CA VAL A 237 -3.14 -11.14 23.50
C VAL A 237 -1.68 -11.42 23.83
N PRO A 238 -1.37 -12.47 24.63
CA PRO A 238 0.01 -12.81 24.95
C PRO A 238 0.81 -13.15 23.69
N ASP A 239 2.12 -12.90 23.72
CA ASP A 239 3.01 -13.24 22.60
C ASP A 239 3.07 -14.75 22.29
N THR A 240 2.51 -15.59 23.16
CA THR A 240 2.38 -17.04 22.98
C THR A 240 1.06 -17.47 22.31
N TYR A 241 0.22 -16.52 21.90
CA TYR A 241 -1.11 -16.79 21.35
C TYR A 241 -1.21 -16.49 19.86
N GLY A 242 -1.74 -17.45 19.09
CA GLY A 242 -2.08 -17.25 17.68
C GLY A 242 -0.87 -16.81 16.83
N LEU A 243 -1.06 -15.78 15.99
CA LEU A 243 -0.03 -15.29 15.08
C LEU A 243 1.15 -14.61 15.79
N CYS A 244 0.99 -14.23 17.06
CA CYS A 244 2.09 -13.69 17.85
C CYS A 244 3.15 -14.77 18.16
N ALA A 245 2.70 -16.00 18.46
CA ALA A 245 3.58 -17.11 18.83
C ALA A 245 4.57 -17.47 17.72
N ASP A 246 4.10 -17.38 16.47
CA ASP A 246 4.87 -17.69 15.28
C ASP A 246 5.62 -16.46 14.74
N ASN A 247 5.59 -15.33 15.46
CA ASN A 247 6.12 -14.03 15.04
C ASN A 247 5.69 -13.65 13.60
N SER A 248 4.47 -14.03 13.24
CA SER A 248 3.95 -13.97 11.88
C SER A 248 3.10 -12.72 11.62
N ALA A 249 2.67 -12.02 12.69
CA ALA A 249 1.97 -10.76 12.63
C ALA A 249 2.13 -9.98 13.94
N LEU A 250 1.99 -8.65 13.87
CA LEU A 250 1.96 -7.76 15.04
C LEU A 250 0.53 -7.59 15.58
N ALA A 251 -0.45 -7.73 14.69
CA ALA A 251 -1.87 -7.70 14.97
C ALA A 251 -2.63 -8.48 13.88
N TRP A 252 -3.89 -8.82 14.13
CA TRP A 252 -4.79 -9.36 13.10
C TRP A 252 -6.26 -9.22 13.46
N ALA A 253 -7.08 -8.93 12.46
CA ALA A 253 -8.53 -8.96 12.57
C ALA A 253 -9.10 -10.39 12.65
N GLN A 254 -10.09 -10.56 13.52
CA GLN A 254 -10.84 -11.79 13.67
C GLN A 254 -11.93 -11.91 12.63
N ARG A 255 -12.14 -13.16 12.20
CA ARG A 255 -13.12 -13.48 11.15
C ARG A 255 -14.50 -13.78 11.70
N SER A 256 -14.57 -14.26 12.94
CA SER A 256 -15.80 -14.77 13.55
C SER A 256 -16.64 -13.68 14.20
N ASP A 257 -16.01 -12.58 14.60
CA ASP A 257 -16.64 -11.48 15.31
C ASP A 257 -16.06 -10.14 14.83
N SER A 258 -16.49 -9.03 15.42
CA SER A 258 -16.02 -7.69 15.07
C SER A 258 -14.87 -7.29 15.98
N SER A 259 -13.81 -8.09 16.00
CA SER A 259 -12.65 -7.83 16.85
C SER A 259 -11.34 -7.95 16.10
N PHE A 260 -10.29 -7.39 16.67
CA PHE A 260 -8.92 -7.63 16.25
C PHE A 260 -8.02 -7.83 17.46
N ASN A 261 -6.95 -8.58 17.26
CA ASN A 261 -5.96 -8.90 18.27
C ASN A 261 -4.68 -8.12 17.99
N VAL A 262 -4.00 -7.68 19.05
CA VAL A 262 -2.68 -7.05 19.00
C VAL A 262 -1.75 -7.81 19.93
N CYS A 263 -0.53 -8.10 19.48
CA CYS A 263 0.46 -8.81 20.28
C CYS A 263 0.96 -7.95 21.44
N GLU A 264 1.06 -8.56 22.63
CA GLU A 264 1.50 -7.90 23.87
C GLU A 264 2.83 -7.18 23.73
N GLY A 265 3.84 -7.83 23.14
CA GLY A 265 5.18 -7.27 22.99
C GLY A 265 5.17 -5.98 22.16
N PHE A 266 4.34 -5.96 21.11
CA PHE A 266 4.15 -4.77 20.28
C PHE A 266 3.41 -3.67 21.04
N ALA A 267 2.23 -3.98 21.58
CA ALA A 267 1.38 -3.00 22.26
C ALA A 267 2.09 -2.35 23.45
N SER A 268 2.91 -3.11 24.19
CA SER A 268 3.64 -2.60 25.35
C SER A 268 4.81 -1.68 24.98
N THR A 269 5.32 -1.75 23.74
CA THR A 269 6.47 -0.97 23.27
C THR A 269 6.10 0.17 22.33
N HIS A 270 4.88 0.17 21.77
CA HIS A 270 4.39 1.17 20.83
C HIS A 270 3.06 1.78 21.30
N PRO A 271 2.99 2.36 22.51
CA PRO A 271 1.73 2.79 23.13
C PRO A 271 0.94 3.85 22.35
N ASN A 272 1.58 4.56 21.43
CA ASN A 272 0.98 5.65 20.65
C ASN A 272 0.72 5.25 19.19
N ASP A 273 0.86 3.98 18.83
CA ASP A 273 0.71 3.55 17.45
C ASP A 273 -0.76 3.46 17.03
N ALA A 274 -1.18 4.47 16.29
CA ALA A 274 -2.50 4.51 15.68
C ALA A 274 -2.59 3.73 14.36
N ASN A 275 -1.47 3.50 13.65
CA ASN A 275 -1.48 2.90 12.31
C ASN A 275 -2.00 1.45 12.39
N VAL A 276 -1.43 0.63 13.28
CA VAL A 276 -1.87 -0.77 13.42
C VAL A 276 -3.35 -0.86 13.79
N VAL A 277 -3.84 0.05 14.64
CA VAL A 277 -5.24 0.08 15.07
C VAL A 277 -6.16 0.42 13.90
N LEU A 278 -5.79 1.43 13.11
CA LEU A 278 -6.55 1.84 11.92
C LEU A 278 -6.54 0.74 10.85
N HIS A 279 -5.38 0.13 10.57
CA HIS A 279 -5.21 -0.98 9.64
C HIS A 279 -6.11 -2.17 10.02
N GLU A 280 -6.01 -2.66 11.24
CA GLU A 280 -6.82 -3.80 11.67
C GLU A 280 -8.31 -3.48 11.73
N SER A 281 -8.68 -2.23 12.04
CA SER A 281 -10.08 -1.81 12.00
C SER A 281 -10.65 -1.79 10.58
N ALA A 282 -9.84 -1.46 9.57
CA ALA A 282 -10.25 -1.49 8.18
C ALA A 282 -10.55 -2.93 7.71
N HIS A 283 -9.83 -3.94 8.21
CA HIS A 283 -10.16 -5.35 7.99
C HIS A 283 -11.57 -5.72 8.53
N LEU A 284 -12.04 -5.07 9.59
CA LEU A 284 -13.41 -5.27 10.10
C LEU A 284 -14.49 -4.72 9.16
N VAL A 285 -14.14 -3.71 8.36
CA VAL A 285 -14.99 -3.18 7.28
C VAL A 285 -14.96 -4.13 6.09
N GLN A 286 -13.81 -4.72 5.77
CA GLN A 286 -13.71 -5.63 4.63
C GLN A 286 -14.53 -6.89 4.79
N LYS A 287 -14.38 -7.64 5.89
CA LYS A 287 -15.12 -8.90 6.19
C LYS A 287 -15.62 -9.69 4.97
N TYR A 288 -14.74 -9.90 3.98
CA TYR A 288 -15.16 -10.45 2.69
C TYR A 288 -15.69 -11.88 2.84
N ASN A 289 -16.67 -12.25 2.02
CA ASN A 289 -17.27 -13.58 2.10
C ASN A 289 -16.23 -14.68 1.79
N ARG A 290 -16.23 -15.67 2.66
CA ARG A 290 -15.43 -16.90 2.63
C ARG A 290 -15.42 -17.60 1.27
N SER A 291 -16.56 -17.65 0.57
CA SER A 291 -16.68 -18.41 -0.68
C SER A 291 -16.11 -17.70 -1.91
N ILE A 292 -15.79 -16.41 -1.80
CA ILE A 292 -15.35 -15.55 -2.91
C ILE A 292 -13.94 -14.97 -2.70
N ARG A 293 -13.27 -15.30 -1.58
CA ARG A 293 -12.02 -14.63 -1.18
C ARG A 293 -10.84 -14.92 -2.10
N GLY A 294 -10.81 -16.04 -2.81
CA GLY A 294 -9.69 -16.31 -3.72
C GLY A 294 -9.71 -15.44 -4.99
N ASP A 295 -10.80 -14.69 -5.23
CA ASP A 295 -10.90 -13.69 -6.30
C ASP A 295 -10.16 -12.38 -5.96
N ILE A 296 -9.71 -12.23 -4.71
CA ILE A 296 -9.26 -10.97 -4.13
C ILE A 296 -7.73 -10.95 -4.00
N THR A 297 -7.10 -9.95 -4.60
CA THR A 297 -5.62 -9.79 -4.57
C THR A 297 -5.11 -9.25 -3.22
N PRO A 298 -3.83 -9.45 -2.86
CA PRO A 298 -3.25 -8.83 -1.66
C PRO A 298 -3.30 -7.29 -1.66
N MET A 299 -3.30 -6.66 -2.85
CA MET A 299 -3.60 -5.22 -3.01
C MET A 299 -4.93 -4.84 -2.35
N THR A 300 -5.93 -5.69 -2.50
CA THR A 300 -7.26 -5.47 -1.94
C THR A 300 -7.30 -5.88 -0.47
N ILE A 301 -6.74 -7.05 -0.13
CA ILE A 301 -6.79 -7.58 1.25
C ILE A 301 -5.96 -6.72 2.20
N GLU A 302 -4.69 -6.50 1.94
CA GLU A 302 -3.79 -5.76 2.85
C GLU A 302 -3.50 -4.34 2.38
N GLY A 303 -3.55 -4.09 1.07
CA GLY A 303 -3.29 -2.74 0.54
C GLY A 303 -4.40 -1.72 0.82
N ILE A 304 -5.67 -2.12 0.88
CA ILE A 304 -6.77 -1.20 1.24
C ILE A 304 -6.74 -0.81 2.72
N PRO A 305 -6.55 -1.74 3.68
CA PRO A 305 -6.39 -1.40 5.09
C PRO A 305 -5.22 -0.46 5.35
N ASP A 306 -4.09 -0.73 4.70
CA ASP A 306 -2.90 0.11 4.78
C ASP A 306 -3.16 1.49 4.15
N TRP A 307 -3.82 1.55 2.98
CA TRP A 307 -4.29 2.79 2.38
C TRP A 307 -5.22 3.60 3.30
N ALA A 308 -6.12 2.95 4.01
CA ALA A 308 -7.04 3.62 4.93
C ALA A 308 -6.28 4.22 6.12
N ALA A 309 -5.36 3.46 6.70
CA ALA A 309 -4.48 3.92 7.77
C ALA A 309 -3.61 5.10 7.31
N ASP A 310 -2.89 4.95 6.20
CA ASP A 310 -1.99 5.97 5.64
C ASP A 310 -2.71 7.25 5.21
N SER A 311 -3.93 7.10 4.66
CA SER A 311 -4.78 8.23 4.34
C SER A 311 -5.06 9.09 5.57
N ILE A 312 -5.25 8.47 6.73
CA ILE A 312 -5.55 9.14 7.99
C ILE A 312 -4.28 9.65 8.66
N THR A 313 -3.26 8.81 8.84
CA THR A 313 -2.01 9.14 9.55
C THR A 313 -1.14 10.11 8.75
N GLY A 314 -1.26 10.09 7.42
CA GLY A 314 -0.38 10.85 6.54
C GLY A 314 0.95 10.18 6.25
N ARG A 315 1.11 8.91 6.63
CA ARG A 315 2.30 8.12 6.31
C ARG A 315 2.58 8.16 4.82
N ILE A 316 3.85 8.40 4.47
CA ILE A 316 4.32 8.49 3.09
C ILE A 316 5.12 7.23 2.79
N ASN A 317 4.57 6.39 1.92
CA ASN A 317 5.26 5.19 1.48
C ASN A 317 6.39 5.53 0.50
N PRO A 318 7.56 4.87 0.63
CA PRO A 318 8.68 5.10 -0.27
C PRO A 318 8.33 4.65 -1.70
N PRO A 319 8.97 5.23 -2.73
CA PRO A 319 8.77 4.80 -4.12
C PRO A 319 9.04 3.29 -4.30
N PRO A 320 8.29 2.59 -5.16
CA PRO A 320 8.44 1.16 -5.34
C PRO A 320 9.84 0.81 -5.85
N ARG A 321 10.45 -0.23 -5.29
CA ARG A 321 11.75 -0.76 -5.72
C ARG A 321 11.56 -2.11 -6.37
N TRP A 322 12.13 -2.32 -7.54
CA TRP A 322 12.10 -3.63 -8.19
C TRP A 322 12.65 -4.72 -7.24
N PRO A 323 11.98 -5.89 -7.09
CA PRO A 323 10.89 -6.41 -7.91
C PRO A 323 9.48 -6.18 -7.32
N GLN A 324 9.31 -5.21 -6.41
CA GLN A 324 8.03 -4.98 -5.74
C GLN A 324 6.87 -4.83 -6.73
N ASN A 325 5.67 -5.11 -6.26
CA ASN A 325 4.49 -5.04 -7.09
C ASN A 325 3.26 -4.56 -6.34
N PHE A 326 2.27 -4.02 -7.06
CA PHE A 326 0.97 -3.68 -6.48
C PHE A 326 0.28 -4.90 -5.83
N THR A 327 0.67 -6.12 -6.15
CA THR A 327 0.19 -7.34 -5.51
C THR A 327 0.89 -7.74 -4.22
N ASP A 328 1.88 -6.98 -3.73
CA ASP A 328 2.64 -7.37 -2.54
C ASP A 328 1.89 -7.08 -1.22
N GLY A 329 0.73 -6.41 -1.29
CA GLY A 329 0.05 -5.88 -0.10
C GLY A 329 0.81 -4.68 0.49
N TYR A 330 0.28 -4.15 1.60
CA TYR A 330 0.92 -3.12 2.44
C TYR A 330 1.53 -1.94 1.66
N ASP A 331 2.56 -1.29 2.20
CA ASP A 331 3.13 0.01 1.78
C ASP A 331 3.03 0.31 0.27
N VAL A 332 3.53 -0.61 -0.57
CA VAL A 332 3.56 -0.43 -2.04
C VAL A 332 2.18 -0.43 -2.68
N SER A 333 1.26 -1.23 -2.13
CA SER A 333 -0.14 -1.28 -2.56
C SER A 333 -0.90 -0.03 -2.10
N SER A 334 -0.68 0.44 -0.87
CA SER A 334 -1.24 1.69 -0.37
C SER A 334 -0.78 2.89 -1.21
N LEU A 335 0.52 2.95 -1.51
CA LEU A 335 1.09 3.95 -2.43
C LEU A 335 0.43 3.88 -3.81
N PHE A 336 0.30 2.67 -4.37
CA PHE A 336 -0.31 2.47 -5.67
C PHE A 336 -1.76 2.95 -5.72
N LEU A 337 -2.58 2.58 -4.74
CA LEU A 337 -3.98 3.00 -4.65
C LEU A 337 -4.10 4.53 -4.51
N THR A 338 -3.28 5.14 -3.65
CA THR A 338 -3.23 6.60 -3.50
C THR A 338 -2.83 7.29 -4.81
N TRP A 339 -1.78 6.79 -5.47
CA TRP A 339 -1.31 7.36 -6.74
C TRP A 339 -2.37 7.24 -7.83
N VAL A 340 -3.08 6.12 -7.94
CA VAL A 340 -4.17 5.97 -8.92
C VAL A 340 -5.30 6.96 -8.63
N GLN A 341 -5.74 7.08 -7.38
CA GLN A 341 -6.79 8.03 -6.99
C GLN A 341 -6.46 9.46 -7.42
N ASP A 342 -5.25 9.91 -7.07
CA ASP A 342 -4.81 11.28 -7.26
C ASP A 342 -4.49 11.55 -8.76
N THR A 343 -3.80 10.63 -9.44
CA THR A 343 -3.37 10.81 -10.85
C THR A 343 -4.53 10.73 -11.83
N TYR A 344 -5.49 9.84 -11.60
CA TYR A 344 -6.63 9.62 -12.50
C TYR A 344 -7.91 10.34 -12.06
N ASN A 345 -7.83 11.15 -10.99
CA ASN A 345 -8.95 11.86 -10.39
C ASN A 345 -10.15 10.92 -10.11
N LYS A 346 -9.88 9.80 -9.44
CA LYS A 346 -10.87 8.77 -9.09
C LYS A 346 -11.02 8.68 -7.57
N PRO A 347 -11.70 9.64 -6.92
CA PRO A 347 -11.75 9.73 -5.45
C PRO A 347 -12.37 8.49 -4.78
N TYR A 348 -13.19 7.72 -5.51
CA TYR A 348 -13.90 6.57 -4.98
C TYR A 348 -13.38 5.21 -5.46
N ILE A 349 -12.27 5.14 -6.21
CA ILE A 349 -11.84 3.88 -6.80
C ILE A 349 -11.52 2.80 -5.77
N VAL A 350 -10.93 3.16 -4.62
CA VAL A 350 -10.63 2.22 -3.54
C VAL A 350 -11.91 1.69 -2.90
N ARG A 351 -12.90 2.57 -2.69
CA ARG A 351 -14.24 2.20 -2.23
C ARG A 351 -14.91 1.23 -3.22
N ASP A 352 -14.80 1.50 -4.51
CA ASP A 352 -15.43 0.68 -5.54
C ASP A 352 -14.75 -0.70 -5.65
N ILE A 353 -13.43 -0.76 -5.49
CA ILE A 353 -12.68 -2.03 -5.35
C ILE A 353 -13.16 -2.80 -4.10
N ASN A 354 -13.24 -2.13 -2.94
CA ASN A 354 -13.72 -2.76 -1.71
C ASN A 354 -15.13 -3.31 -1.88
N ASN A 355 -16.06 -2.51 -2.40
CA ASN A 355 -17.45 -2.90 -2.63
C ASN A 355 -17.55 -4.08 -3.60
N ALA A 356 -16.79 -4.08 -4.71
CA ALA A 356 -16.76 -5.21 -5.64
C ALA A 356 -16.31 -6.51 -4.95
N ALA A 357 -15.28 -6.41 -4.09
CA ALA A 357 -14.74 -7.55 -3.35
C ALA A 357 -15.73 -8.18 -2.35
N HIS A 358 -16.72 -7.43 -1.83
CA HIS A 358 -17.78 -8.00 -0.98
C HIS A 358 -18.72 -8.96 -1.71
N TYR A 359 -18.90 -8.79 -3.02
CA TYR A 359 -19.93 -9.50 -3.81
C TYR A 359 -19.35 -10.44 -4.87
N GLY A 360 -18.05 -10.77 -4.78
CA GLY A 360 -17.35 -11.58 -5.77
C GLY A 360 -17.23 -10.88 -7.12
N GLY A 361 -17.42 -9.55 -7.13
CA GLY A 361 -17.30 -8.72 -8.31
C GLY A 361 -15.84 -8.53 -8.70
N ALA A 362 -15.64 -8.20 -9.99
CA ALA A 362 -14.40 -7.74 -10.62
C ALA A 362 -13.20 -7.64 -9.66
N ALA A 363 -12.28 -8.63 -9.72
CA ALA A 363 -10.98 -8.58 -9.03
C ALA A 363 -10.38 -7.18 -9.22
N GLY A 364 -9.94 -6.49 -8.17
CA GLY A 364 -9.68 -5.04 -8.18
C GLY A 364 -8.93 -4.47 -9.41
N GLN A 365 -8.10 -5.29 -10.07
CA GLN A 365 -7.50 -5.02 -11.38
C GLN A 365 -8.50 -4.63 -12.49
N GLU A 366 -9.69 -5.23 -12.51
CA GLU A 366 -10.74 -4.94 -13.48
C GLU A 366 -11.46 -3.62 -13.17
N ILE A 367 -11.68 -3.28 -11.90
CA ILE A 367 -12.18 -1.95 -11.51
C ILE A 367 -11.19 -0.87 -11.93
N LEU A 368 -9.89 -1.09 -11.70
CA LEU A 368 -8.82 -0.21 -12.19
C LEU A 368 -8.93 -0.02 -13.71
N ARG A 369 -9.08 -1.10 -14.47
CA ARG A 369 -9.24 -1.05 -15.93
C ARG A 369 -10.49 -0.30 -16.37
N GLN A 370 -11.64 -0.58 -15.77
CA GLN A 370 -12.90 0.06 -16.12
C GLN A 370 -12.88 1.58 -15.86
N GLN A 371 -12.27 2.01 -14.75
CA GLN A 371 -12.30 3.42 -14.37
C GLN A 371 -11.18 4.25 -15.01
N THR A 372 -10.01 3.66 -15.27
CA THR A 372 -8.83 4.38 -15.80
C THR A 372 -8.58 4.12 -17.29
N GLY A 373 -9.17 3.07 -17.86
CA GLY A 373 -8.87 2.59 -19.21
C GLY A 373 -7.55 1.82 -19.34
N LYS A 374 -6.82 1.61 -18.24
CA LYS A 374 -5.51 0.94 -18.20
C LYS A 374 -5.52 -0.25 -17.25
N THR A 375 -4.78 -1.29 -17.59
CA THR A 375 -4.63 -2.45 -16.71
C THR A 375 -3.83 -2.11 -15.45
N ALA A 376 -3.94 -2.93 -14.40
CA ALA A 376 -3.18 -2.73 -13.17
C ALA A 376 -1.65 -2.75 -13.43
N GLY A 377 -1.18 -3.62 -14.34
CA GLY A 377 0.21 -3.65 -14.77
C GLY A 377 0.68 -2.36 -15.44
N GLN A 378 -0.12 -1.80 -16.34
CA GLN A 378 0.17 -0.53 -17.01
C GLN A 378 0.24 0.62 -16.01
N LEU A 379 -0.73 0.71 -15.10
CA LEU A 379 -0.76 1.72 -14.05
C LEU A 379 0.46 1.60 -13.13
N PHE A 380 0.81 0.39 -12.70
CA PHE A 380 1.97 0.19 -11.84
C PHE A 380 3.28 0.48 -12.57
N THR A 381 3.36 0.16 -13.87
CA THR A 381 4.53 0.52 -14.70
C THR A 381 4.75 2.02 -14.75
N GLU A 382 3.68 2.81 -14.85
CA GLU A 382 3.74 4.28 -14.81
C GLU A 382 4.21 4.81 -13.45
N LEU A 383 3.68 4.27 -12.35
CA LEU A 383 4.11 4.64 -11.01
C LEU A 383 5.57 4.26 -10.73
N ALA A 384 5.93 3.02 -11.00
CA ALA A 384 7.17 2.42 -10.52
C ALA A 384 8.37 2.70 -11.44
N GLY A 385 8.12 3.11 -12.69
CA GLY A 385 9.16 3.37 -13.69
C GLY A 385 9.85 2.12 -14.24
N TYR A 386 9.33 0.94 -13.92
CA TYR A 386 9.78 -0.34 -14.46
C TYR A 386 8.58 -1.21 -14.85
N TYR A 387 8.77 -2.13 -15.80
CA TYR A 387 7.67 -2.90 -16.34
C TYR A 387 7.06 -3.86 -15.30
N SER A 388 5.73 -3.89 -15.30
CA SER A 388 4.91 -4.90 -14.63
C SER A 388 3.74 -5.27 -15.53
N SER A 389 3.48 -6.57 -15.69
CA SER A 389 2.20 -7.06 -16.20
C SER A 389 1.10 -6.92 -15.15
N SER A 390 -0.13 -7.19 -15.56
CA SER A 390 -1.19 -7.53 -14.61
C SER A 390 -0.91 -8.90 -13.96
N ALA A 391 -1.51 -9.15 -12.79
CA ALA A 391 -1.33 -10.42 -12.08
C ALA A 391 -2.30 -11.47 -12.62
N ALA A 392 -1.76 -12.58 -13.11
CA ALA A 392 -2.54 -13.65 -13.75
C ALA A 392 -1.91 -15.02 -13.52
N LEU A 393 -2.63 -16.07 -13.92
CA LEU A 393 -2.11 -17.44 -13.90
C LEU A 393 -1.08 -17.64 -15.01
N LEU A 394 0.00 -18.37 -14.70
CA LEU A 394 0.89 -18.93 -15.73
C LEU A 394 0.33 -20.28 -16.17
N THR A 395 -0.37 -20.27 -17.29
CA THR A 395 -1.12 -21.43 -17.78
C THR A 395 -0.37 -22.16 -18.90
N SER A 396 -0.59 -23.47 -18.99
CA SER A 396 -0.19 -24.28 -20.15
C SER A 396 -1.40 -24.64 -21.01
N ASP A 397 -1.16 -24.93 -22.29
CA ASP A 397 -2.22 -25.41 -23.20
C ASP A 397 -2.71 -26.83 -22.84
N ALA A 398 -2.05 -27.49 -21.88
CA ALA A 398 -2.48 -28.75 -21.30
C ALA A 398 -3.50 -28.58 -20.15
N GLY A 399 -3.90 -27.34 -19.82
CA GLY A 399 -4.89 -27.03 -18.79
C GLY A 399 -4.36 -27.02 -17.36
N VAL A 400 -3.04 -27.04 -17.18
CA VAL A 400 -2.38 -26.91 -15.86
C VAL A 400 -1.71 -25.56 -15.70
N CYS A 401 -1.58 -25.14 -14.45
CA CYS A 401 -0.99 -23.88 -14.01
C CYS A 401 0.31 -24.13 -13.25
N ALA A 402 1.24 -23.18 -13.29
CA ALA A 402 2.39 -23.18 -12.38
C ALA A 402 1.94 -22.91 -10.95
N ASP A 403 2.50 -23.63 -9.98
CA ASP A 403 2.06 -23.61 -8.57
C ASP A 403 3.25 -23.73 -7.61
N LEU A 404 3.14 -23.12 -6.43
CA LEU A 404 4.09 -23.31 -5.33
C LEU A 404 3.64 -24.48 -4.45
N THR A 405 4.28 -25.62 -4.67
CA THR A 405 4.05 -26.87 -3.94
C THR A 405 3.89 -26.64 -2.43
N ASN A 406 2.77 -27.09 -1.87
CA ASN A 406 2.47 -26.99 -0.43
C ASN A 406 2.68 -25.59 0.15
N ALA A 407 2.34 -24.53 -0.61
CA ALA A 407 2.41 -23.16 -0.11
C ALA A 407 3.84 -22.69 0.26
N GLN A 408 4.88 -23.40 -0.19
CA GLN A 408 6.25 -23.11 0.24
C GLN A 408 6.82 -21.88 -0.48
N THR A 409 7.23 -20.87 0.28
CA THR A 409 7.71 -19.59 -0.26
C THR A 409 9.24 -19.42 -0.20
N ALA A 410 9.94 -20.42 0.33
CA ALA A 410 11.39 -20.40 0.47
C ALA A 410 12.13 -20.46 -0.88
N VAL A 411 13.33 -19.89 -0.92
CA VAL A 411 14.26 -20.10 -2.06
C VAL A 411 14.58 -21.58 -2.19
N GLY A 412 14.56 -22.09 -3.43
CA GLY A 412 14.80 -23.49 -3.74
C GLY A 412 13.54 -24.35 -3.80
N THR A 413 12.38 -23.83 -3.38
CA THR A 413 11.09 -24.51 -3.59
C THR A 413 10.88 -24.82 -5.07
N VAL A 414 10.56 -26.07 -5.38
CA VAL A 414 10.24 -26.51 -6.74
C VAL A 414 8.87 -25.98 -7.15
N ILE A 415 8.83 -25.35 -8.33
CA ILE A 415 7.59 -24.92 -8.95
C ILE A 415 7.02 -26.11 -9.72
N THR A 416 5.76 -26.45 -9.44
CA THR A 416 5.10 -27.63 -9.99
C THR A 416 3.91 -27.24 -10.85
N THR A 417 3.29 -28.22 -11.50
CA THR A 417 1.99 -28.06 -12.13
C THR A 417 0.88 -28.36 -11.14
N HIS A 418 -0.23 -27.65 -11.28
CA HIS A 418 -1.47 -27.98 -10.60
C HIS A 418 -2.64 -27.69 -11.53
N SER A 419 -3.78 -28.34 -11.31
CA SER A 419 -5.08 -27.93 -11.83
C SER A 419 -5.24 -26.42 -11.62
N CYS A 420 -5.54 -25.71 -12.70
CA CYS A 420 -5.73 -24.26 -12.66
C CYS A 420 -6.94 -23.96 -11.79
N HIS A 421 -6.70 -23.35 -10.63
CA HIS A 421 -7.79 -22.99 -9.75
C HIS A 421 -8.35 -21.64 -10.18
N PRO A 422 -9.61 -21.57 -10.64
CA PRO A 422 -10.31 -20.30 -10.68
C PRO A 422 -10.58 -19.90 -9.23
N GLN A 423 -9.62 -19.25 -8.58
CA GLN A 423 -9.83 -18.31 -7.48
C GLN A 423 -10.78 -18.69 -6.31
N SER A 424 -11.08 -19.97 -6.03
CA SER A 424 -12.17 -20.30 -5.11
C SER A 424 -11.83 -21.13 -3.87
N SER A 425 -10.57 -21.18 -3.44
CA SER A 425 -10.27 -21.84 -2.16
C SER A 425 -9.09 -21.22 -1.42
N TRP A 426 -9.41 -20.27 -0.52
CA TRP A 426 -8.79 -19.97 0.80
C TRP A 426 -7.28 -19.92 1.04
N LEU A 427 -6.48 -20.31 0.08
CA LEU A 427 -5.05 -20.32 0.08
C LEU A 427 -4.65 -19.12 -0.76
N ARG A 428 -3.76 -18.30 -0.18
CA ARG A 428 -2.77 -17.48 -0.90
C ARG A 428 -2.60 -17.99 -2.33
N ASP A 429 -2.83 -17.15 -3.33
CA ASP A 429 -2.90 -17.60 -4.72
C ASP A 429 -1.47 -17.86 -5.25
N TYR A 430 -0.95 -19.04 -4.89
CA TYR A 430 0.37 -19.53 -5.25
C TYR A 430 0.53 -19.81 -6.75
N GLN A 431 -0.53 -19.64 -7.54
CA GLN A 431 -0.53 -19.81 -9.00
C GLN A 431 -0.44 -18.48 -9.74
N ARG A 432 -0.68 -17.36 -9.06
CA ARG A 432 -0.55 -16.03 -9.65
C ARG A 432 0.89 -15.61 -9.76
N VAL A 433 1.20 -15.05 -10.92
CA VAL A 433 2.48 -14.45 -11.20
C VAL A 433 2.31 -13.10 -11.89
N VAL A 434 3.37 -12.30 -11.79
CA VAL A 434 3.55 -11.06 -12.52
C VAL A 434 4.82 -11.18 -13.34
N LEU A 435 4.79 -10.75 -14.61
CA LEU A 435 6.01 -10.55 -15.39
C LEU A 435 6.55 -9.16 -15.09
N THR A 436 7.76 -9.06 -14.53
CA THR A 436 8.41 -7.78 -14.21
C THR A 436 9.85 -7.71 -14.71
N THR A 437 10.32 -6.52 -15.06
CA THR A 437 11.73 -6.24 -15.37
C THR A 437 12.06 -4.78 -15.08
N LYS A 438 13.32 -4.47 -14.77
CA LYS A 438 13.77 -3.08 -14.58
C LYS A 438 13.68 -2.24 -15.87
N ALA A 439 13.63 -2.89 -17.02
CA ALA A 439 13.37 -2.20 -18.28
C ALA A 439 11.92 -1.74 -18.38
N SER A 440 11.67 -0.66 -19.13
CA SER A 440 10.30 -0.19 -19.41
C SER A 440 9.53 -1.09 -20.39
N ASN A 441 10.20 -2.07 -21.02
CA ASN A 441 9.60 -3.00 -21.98
C ASN A 441 10.14 -4.43 -21.77
N PRO A 442 9.25 -5.46 -21.68
CA PRO A 442 9.63 -6.86 -21.45
C PRO A 442 10.04 -7.61 -22.72
N SER A 443 10.24 -6.94 -23.86
CA SER A 443 10.62 -7.59 -25.14
C SER A 443 11.91 -8.40 -25.03
N ASN A 444 12.81 -7.97 -24.14
CA ASN A 444 14.04 -8.68 -23.80
C ASN A 444 13.86 -9.72 -22.67
N GLY A 445 12.61 -10.04 -22.34
CA GLY A 445 12.17 -10.87 -21.22
C GLY A 445 12.24 -10.18 -19.86
N GLY A 446 11.73 -10.86 -18.84
CA GLY A 446 11.66 -10.40 -17.46
C GLY A 446 11.65 -11.55 -16.47
N SER A 447 11.59 -11.23 -15.18
CA SER A 447 11.38 -12.21 -14.13
C SER A 447 9.89 -12.50 -13.97
N ILE A 448 9.56 -13.78 -13.88
CA ILE A 448 8.22 -14.24 -13.48
C ILE A 448 8.22 -14.23 -11.95
N TYR A 449 7.56 -13.24 -11.37
CA TYR A 449 7.49 -12.96 -9.95
C TYR A 449 6.26 -13.62 -9.33
N PHE A 450 6.44 -14.30 -8.19
CA PHE A 450 5.37 -14.88 -7.37
C PHE A 450 5.13 -13.95 -6.16
N PRO A 451 4.02 -13.19 -6.14
CA PRO A 451 3.74 -12.23 -5.07
C PRO A 451 3.73 -12.86 -3.69
N GLU A 452 3.07 -14.00 -3.53
CA GLU A 452 2.96 -14.72 -2.25
C GLU A 452 4.31 -15.15 -1.64
N ALA A 453 5.33 -15.35 -2.49
CA ALA A 453 6.67 -15.70 -2.04
C ALA A 453 7.63 -14.52 -1.97
N HIS A 454 7.29 -13.40 -2.62
CA HIS A 454 8.21 -12.32 -2.93
C HIS A 454 9.51 -12.86 -3.56
N LYS A 455 9.37 -13.80 -4.50
CA LYS A 455 10.47 -14.50 -5.20
C LYS A 455 10.16 -14.64 -6.68
N CYS A 456 11.18 -14.99 -7.45
CA CYS A 456 11.07 -15.13 -8.89
C CYS A 456 11.32 -16.57 -9.32
N MET A 457 10.77 -16.93 -10.48
CA MET A 457 11.04 -18.19 -11.16
C MET A 457 12.47 -18.21 -11.71
N GLY A 458 13.23 -19.26 -11.39
CA GLY A 458 14.56 -19.48 -11.95
C GLY A 458 14.90 -20.95 -12.09
N THR A 459 16.04 -21.25 -12.71
CA THR A 459 16.55 -22.62 -12.79
C THR A 459 17.35 -22.97 -11.54
N LYS A 460 17.18 -24.19 -11.01
CA LYS A 460 17.93 -24.69 -9.85
C LYS A 460 19.44 -24.51 -10.03
N ASN A 461 20.10 -23.95 -9.01
CA ASN A 461 21.54 -23.68 -8.98
C ASN A 461 22.07 -22.86 -10.18
N ASN A 462 21.23 -22.03 -10.81
CA ASN A 462 21.57 -21.32 -12.05
C ASN A 462 22.03 -22.25 -13.20
N SER A 463 21.64 -23.53 -13.17
CA SER A 463 22.02 -24.50 -14.19
C SER A 463 21.31 -24.22 -15.52
N LYS A 464 22.06 -24.35 -16.61
CA LYS A 464 21.57 -24.20 -17.98
C LYS A 464 21.31 -25.55 -18.67
N ALA A 465 21.49 -26.66 -17.97
CA ALA A 465 21.35 -27.99 -18.55
C ALA A 465 19.88 -28.35 -18.81
N ILE A 466 19.61 -29.07 -19.90
CA ILE A 466 18.28 -29.65 -20.17
C ILE A 466 17.88 -30.54 -18.99
N GLY A 467 16.61 -30.47 -18.59
CA GLY A 467 16.06 -31.22 -17.48
C GLY A 467 16.24 -30.55 -16.12
N THR A 468 16.95 -29.41 -16.03
CA THR A 468 17.07 -28.65 -14.78
C THR A 468 15.69 -28.22 -14.29
N GLU A 469 15.40 -28.48 -13.03
CA GLU A 469 14.18 -28.06 -12.34
C GLU A 469 14.06 -26.53 -12.29
N VAL A 470 12.82 -26.08 -12.34
CA VAL A 470 12.45 -24.69 -12.14
C VAL A 470 12.02 -24.50 -10.68
N VAL A 471 12.60 -23.52 -10.02
CA VAL A 471 12.48 -23.28 -8.57
C VAL A 471 12.28 -21.79 -8.28
N LEU A 472 11.83 -21.50 -7.06
CA LEU A 472 11.89 -20.14 -6.51
C LEU A 472 13.34 -19.72 -6.27
N VAL A 473 13.68 -18.51 -6.71
CA VAL A 473 14.96 -17.85 -6.46
C VAL A 473 14.74 -16.41 -6.01
N ASN A 474 15.75 -15.82 -5.38
CA ASN A 474 15.75 -14.37 -5.19
C ASN A 474 15.71 -13.69 -6.56
N CYS A 475 14.84 -12.69 -6.68
CA CYS A 475 14.71 -11.94 -7.92
C CYS A 475 16.02 -11.21 -8.26
N ASN A 476 16.54 -11.48 -9.45
CA ASN A 476 17.72 -10.80 -9.97
C ASN A 476 17.59 -10.57 -11.50
N ASP A 477 17.33 -9.33 -11.90
CA ASP A 477 17.13 -8.96 -13.32
C ASP A 477 18.45 -8.96 -14.13
N SER A 478 19.61 -9.10 -13.47
CA SER A 478 20.90 -9.32 -14.13
C SER A 478 21.20 -10.82 -14.35
N GLN A 479 20.52 -11.70 -13.62
CA GLN A 479 20.75 -13.15 -13.70
C GLN A 479 19.90 -13.76 -14.82
N SER A 480 20.52 -14.02 -15.97
CA SER A 480 19.82 -14.54 -17.17
C SER A 480 19.05 -15.86 -16.94
N THR A 481 19.44 -16.68 -15.96
CA THR A 481 18.76 -17.95 -15.62
C THR A 481 17.47 -17.77 -14.79
N SER A 482 17.20 -16.57 -14.30
CA SER A 482 15.93 -16.17 -13.67
C SER A 482 15.11 -15.20 -14.53
N ARG A 483 15.38 -15.21 -15.84
CA ARG A 483 14.66 -14.39 -16.82
C ARG A 483 14.03 -15.24 -17.90
N TRP A 484 12.83 -14.83 -18.30
CA TRP A 484 11.92 -15.57 -19.16
C TRP A 484 11.30 -14.65 -20.20
N ARG A 485 11.00 -15.20 -21.38
CA ARG A 485 10.45 -14.48 -22.52
C ARG A 485 9.41 -15.34 -23.22
N GLN A 486 8.27 -14.75 -23.58
CA GLN A 486 7.33 -15.36 -24.52
C GLN A 486 7.94 -15.36 -25.94
N GLN A 487 7.95 -16.52 -26.60
CA GLN A 487 8.37 -16.68 -28.00
C GLN A 487 7.39 -17.63 -28.72
N GLY A 488 6.39 -17.05 -29.40
CA GLY A 488 5.25 -17.83 -29.89
C GLY A 488 4.48 -18.43 -28.71
N ALA A 489 4.17 -19.73 -28.76
CA ALA A 489 3.56 -20.46 -27.64
C ALA A 489 4.57 -20.88 -26.55
N ALA A 490 5.86 -20.60 -26.73
CA ALA A 490 6.91 -21.01 -25.82
C ALA A 490 7.23 -19.96 -24.76
N VAL A 491 7.46 -20.37 -23.52
CA VAL A 491 8.13 -19.54 -22.50
C VAL A 491 9.59 -19.99 -22.40
N LYS A 492 10.50 -19.16 -22.90
CA LYS A 492 11.93 -19.46 -23.02
C LYS A 492 12.73 -18.83 -21.89
N ASN A 493 13.57 -19.63 -21.23
CA ASN A 493 14.58 -19.14 -20.29
C ASN A 493 15.73 -18.48 -21.07
N ILE A 494 16.07 -17.24 -20.71
CA ILE A 494 17.07 -16.46 -21.45
C ILE A 494 18.46 -17.07 -21.28
N GLY A 495 18.84 -17.43 -20.05
CA GLY A 495 20.19 -17.87 -19.73
C GLY A 495 20.57 -19.21 -20.34
N SER A 496 19.62 -20.13 -20.46
CA SER A 496 19.84 -21.48 -21.00
C SER A 496 19.46 -21.62 -22.48
N GLY A 497 18.55 -20.77 -22.99
CA GLY A 497 18.01 -20.90 -24.34
C GLY A 497 16.94 -22.00 -24.48
N TYR A 498 16.57 -22.66 -23.39
CA TYR A 498 15.59 -23.75 -23.33
C TYR A 498 14.20 -23.26 -22.91
N CYS A 499 13.18 -24.06 -23.17
CA CYS A 499 11.77 -23.74 -22.92
C CYS A 499 11.25 -24.38 -21.64
N LEU A 500 10.35 -23.67 -20.96
CA LEU A 500 9.56 -24.18 -19.84
C LEU A 500 8.68 -25.35 -20.32
N GLN A 501 8.69 -26.44 -19.55
CA GLN A 501 7.85 -27.59 -19.82
C GLN A 501 7.56 -28.37 -18.53
N THR A 502 6.53 -29.21 -18.57
CA THR A 502 6.29 -30.17 -17.49
C THR A 502 7.32 -31.30 -17.52
N ASN A 503 7.54 -31.94 -16.38
CA ASN A 503 8.38 -33.13 -16.33
C ASN A 503 7.68 -34.32 -17.00
N GLY A 504 8.33 -34.93 -17.99
CA GLY A 504 7.85 -36.13 -18.67
C GLY A 504 6.55 -35.94 -19.47
N ALA A 505 6.18 -34.71 -19.84
CA ALA A 505 4.87 -34.39 -20.43
C ALA A 505 3.68 -34.81 -19.54
N MET A 506 3.89 -34.93 -18.23
CA MET A 506 2.82 -35.24 -17.27
C MET A 506 2.12 -33.95 -16.81
N THR A 507 0.82 -34.06 -16.50
CA THR A 507 -0.07 -32.94 -16.13
C THR A 507 -0.80 -33.17 -14.81
N HIS A 508 -0.36 -34.14 -14.00
CA HIS A 508 -0.95 -34.35 -12.67
C HIS A 508 -0.44 -33.27 -11.70
N ASP A 509 -1.23 -33.01 -10.66
CA ASP A 509 -0.85 -32.06 -9.61
C ASP A 509 0.47 -32.46 -8.94
N GLY A 510 1.31 -31.47 -8.65
CA GLY A 510 2.63 -31.66 -8.05
C GLY A 510 3.73 -32.09 -9.02
N ASN A 511 3.47 -32.23 -10.33
CA ASN A 511 4.53 -32.57 -11.28
C ASN A 511 5.52 -31.40 -11.47
N PRO A 512 6.85 -31.59 -11.30
CA PRO A 512 7.82 -30.50 -11.42
C PRO A 512 7.86 -29.83 -12.80
N LEU A 513 8.04 -28.51 -12.81
CA LEU A 513 8.45 -27.78 -14.01
C LEU A 513 9.96 -27.88 -14.21
N LYS A 514 10.37 -27.93 -15.48
CA LYS A 514 11.78 -27.99 -15.87
C LYS A 514 12.02 -27.21 -17.16
N ILE A 515 13.29 -26.97 -17.46
CA ILE A 515 13.69 -26.49 -18.79
C ILE A 515 13.99 -27.67 -19.74
N GLY A 516 13.65 -27.55 -21.01
CA GLY A 516 14.07 -28.49 -22.05
C GLY A 516 14.01 -27.95 -23.46
N THR A 517 14.16 -28.84 -24.45
CA THR A 517 14.21 -28.40 -25.85
C THR A 517 12.91 -27.69 -26.24
N CYS A 518 13.04 -26.64 -27.05
CA CYS A 518 11.88 -25.93 -27.60
C CYS A 518 11.27 -26.66 -28.82
N GLN A 519 11.76 -27.87 -29.13
CA GLN A 519 11.26 -28.69 -30.24
C GLN A 519 9.87 -29.25 -29.91
N GLY A 520 9.01 -29.38 -30.92
CA GLY A 520 7.65 -29.91 -30.76
C GLY A 520 6.65 -28.93 -30.14
N ILE A 521 7.00 -27.65 -29.95
CA ILE A 521 6.11 -26.66 -29.32
C ILE A 521 4.79 -26.45 -30.09
N SER A 522 4.75 -26.75 -31.38
CA SER A 522 3.51 -26.66 -32.17
C SER A 522 2.49 -27.76 -31.84
N SER A 523 2.96 -28.93 -31.39
CA SER A 523 2.13 -30.13 -31.17
C SER A 523 2.03 -30.57 -29.71
N GLU A 524 2.89 -30.07 -28.81
CA GLU A 524 2.97 -30.54 -27.41
C GLU A 524 2.38 -29.51 -26.42
N PRO A 525 1.15 -29.71 -25.92
CA PRO A 525 0.49 -28.73 -25.03
C PRO A 525 1.22 -28.53 -23.69
N THR A 526 1.99 -29.51 -23.23
CA THR A 526 2.79 -29.45 -21.98
C THR A 526 4.04 -28.57 -22.07
N ARG A 527 4.37 -28.10 -23.28
CA ARG A 527 5.48 -27.17 -23.56
C ARG A 527 4.99 -25.78 -23.96
N ARG A 528 3.68 -25.61 -24.11
CA ARG A 528 3.05 -24.36 -24.53
C ARG A 528 2.56 -23.64 -23.28
N TRP A 529 3.08 -22.45 -23.02
CA TRP A 529 2.81 -21.68 -21.81
C TRP A 529 2.50 -20.23 -22.17
N THR A 530 1.61 -19.61 -21.41
CA THR A 530 1.18 -18.22 -21.61
C THR A 530 1.58 -17.37 -20.42
N LEU A 531 2.45 -16.38 -20.64
CA LEU A 531 2.77 -15.36 -19.63
C LEU A 531 1.56 -14.47 -19.33
N PRO A 532 1.51 -13.84 -18.12
CA PRO A 532 0.46 -12.88 -17.80
C PRO A 532 0.35 -11.75 -18.84
N PRO A 533 -0.88 -11.32 -19.17
CA PRO A 533 -1.10 -10.22 -20.08
C PRO A 533 -0.67 -8.89 -19.47
N ASN A 534 -0.30 -7.94 -20.33
CA ASN A 534 -0.11 -6.55 -19.91
C ASN A 534 -1.47 -5.91 -19.64
#